data_AF-A0A0Q7QA91-F1
#
_entry.id   AF-A0A0Q7QA91-F1
#
_cell.length_a   1.000
_cell.length_b   1.000
_cell.length_c   1.000
_cell.angle_alpha   90.00
_cell.angle_beta   90.00
_cell.angle_gamma   90.00
#
_symmetry.space_group_name_H-M   'P 1'
#
loop_
_entity.id
_entity.type
_entity.pdbx_description
1 polymer ?
#
loop_
_entity_poly.entity_id
_entity_poly.type
_entity_poly.pdbx_seq_one_letter_code
_entity_poly.pdbx_strand_id
1 'polypeptide(L)'
;MTQAMHIGEVAARTDLSIRSLRHWEEVGLLTPSGRTDGGFRLYTEDDVERILLVRRMKPLGFSLDEMKVALTHLEALRRRETTPTERDRALEHLAAVKDDASERRKKLVRQLDMADEFIGILERQTARP
;
A
#
# COMPACT_ATOMS: atom_id res chain seq x y z
N MET A 1 -15.96 -16.14 -10.91
CA MET A 1 -15.53 -16.95 -9.75
C MET A 1 -14.31 -16.24 -9.18
N THR A 2 -14.40 -15.69 -7.98
CA THR A 2 -13.22 -15.05 -7.34
C THR A 2 -12.33 -16.17 -6.84
N GLN A 3 -11.13 -16.31 -7.41
CA GLN A 3 -10.20 -17.34 -7.00
C GLN A 3 -9.74 -17.06 -5.58
N ALA A 4 -9.94 -18.04 -4.68
CA ALA A 4 -9.49 -17.96 -3.30
C ALA A 4 -8.03 -18.43 -3.21
N MET A 5 -7.18 -17.60 -2.61
CA MET A 5 -5.73 -17.81 -2.51
C MET A 5 -5.31 -18.00 -1.06
N HIS A 6 -4.26 -18.79 -0.84
CA HIS A 6 -3.61 -18.88 0.47
C HIS A 6 -2.56 -17.79 0.67
N ILE A 7 -2.20 -17.52 1.93
CA ILE A 7 -1.23 -16.47 2.28
C ILE A 7 0.13 -16.63 1.59
N GLY A 8 0.57 -17.86 1.29
CA GLY A 8 1.81 -18.12 0.58
C GLY A 8 1.77 -17.67 -0.88
N GLU A 9 0.64 -17.89 -1.56
CA GLU A 9 0.40 -17.41 -2.92
C GLU A 9 0.32 -15.88 -2.94
N VAL A 10 -0.39 -15.28 -1.98
CA VAL A 10 -0.46 -13.83 -1.81
C VAL A 10 0.93 -13.23 -1.57
N ALA A 11 1.74 -13.84 -0.72
CA ALA A 11 3.12 -13.42 -0.46
C ALA A 11 3.95 -13.39 -1.75
N ALA A 12 3.86 -14.45 -2.56
CA ALA A 12 4.56 -14.52 -3.85
C ALA A 12 4.07 -13.46 -4.84
N ARG A 13 2.76 -13.27 -4.98
CA ARG A 13 2.18 -12.28 -5.90
C ARG A 13 2.45 -10.83 -5.50
N THR A 14 2.50 -10.57 -4.20
CA THR A 14 2.66 -9.22 -3.66
C THR A 14 4.12 -8.87 -3.37
N ASP A 15 5.03 -9.84 -3.49
CA ASP A 15 6.45 -9.73 -3.12
C ASP A 15 6.59 -9.14 -1.71
N LEU A 16 5.79 -9.71 -0.79
CA LEU A 16 5.79 -9.41 0.63
C LEU A 16 6.05 -10.68 1.42
N SER A 17 6.71 -10.55 2.55
CA SER A 17 6.86 -11.68 3.46
C SER A 17 5.52 -12.06 4.07
N ILE A 18 5.31 -13.36 4.34
CA ILE A 18 4.16 -13.85 5.12
C ILE A 18 4.06 -13.12 6.47
N ARG A 19 5.19 -12.76 7.09
CA ARG A 19 5.25 -11.98 8.32
C ARG A 19 4.64 -10.58 8.14
N SER A 20 4.96 -9.90 7.05
CA SER A 20 4.41 -8.57 6.72
C SER A 20 2.90 -8.63 6.54
N LEU A 21 2.39 -9.64 5.82
CA LEU A 21 0.96 -9.84 5.62
C LEU A 21 0.23 -10.08 6.95
N ARG A 22 0.75 -10.98 7.79
CA ARG A 22 0.20 -11.23 9.13
C ARG A 22 0.21 -9.99 10.00
N HIS A 23 1.31 -9.25 10.00
CA HIS A 23 1.41 -8.01 10.75
C HIS A 23 0.36 -6.98 10.29
N TRP A 24 0.14 -6.84 8.98
CA TRP A 24 -0.88 -5.93 8.45
C TRP A 24 -2.30 -6.36 8.82
N GLU A 25 -2.58 -7.66 8.93
CA GLU A 25 -3.83 -8.13 9.50
C GLU A 25 -3.96 -7.85 11.00
N GLU A 26 -2.91 -8.11 11.78
CA GLU A 26 -2.90 -7.88 13.23
C GLU A 26 -3.17 -6.42 13.59
N VAL A 27 -2.62 -5.48 12.81
CA VAL A 27 -2.89 -4.03 12.98
C VAL A 27 -4.19 -3.57 12.31
N GLY A 28 -4.97 -4.49 11.74
CA GLY A 28 -6.27 -4.23 11.13
C GLY A 28 -6.22 -3.45 9.81
N LEU A 29 -5.08 -3.49 9.11
CA LEU A 29 -4.93 -2.87 7.79
C LEU A 29 -5.46 -3.76 6.66
N LEU A 30 -5.50 -5.06 6.88
CA LEU A 30 -6.04 -6.06 5.96
C LEU A 30 -7.00 -6.98 6.71
N THR A 31 -8.00 -7.50 6.02
CA THR A 31 -8.84 -8.60 6.51
C THR A 31 -8.96 -9.63 5.41
N PRO A 32 -8.65 -10.92 5.65
CA PRO A 32 -8.86 -11.95 4.64
C PRO A 32 -10.35 -12.08 4.32
N SER A 33 -10.68 -12.17 3.04
CA SER A 33 -12.07 -12.31 2.57
C SER A 33 -12.76 -13.58 3.07
N GLY A 34 -12.01 -14.60 3.49
CA GLY A 34 -12.60 -15.81 4.05
C GLY A 34 -11.63 -16.71 4.78
N ARG A 35 -12.15 -17.86 5.21
CA ARG A 35 -11.38 -18.96 5.77
C ARG A 35 -11.88 -20.29 5.22
N THR A 36 -10.98 -21.25 5.07
CA THR A 36 -11.36 -22.66 4.83
C THR A 36 -12.03 -23.24 6.07
N ASP A 37 -12.72 -24.38 5.93
CA ASP A 37 -13.26 -25.16 7.06
C ASP A 37 -12.19 -25.51 8.11
N GLY A 38 -10.95 -25.75 7.69
CA GLY A 38 -9.79 -25.98 8.57
C GLY A 38 -9.19 -24.71 9.21
N GLY A 39 -9.82 -23.55 9.07
CA GLY A 39 -9.41 -22.28 9.68
C GLY A 39 -8.30 -21.49 8.95
N PHE A 40 -7.78 -21.99 7.82
CA PHE A 40 -6.78 -21.28 7.02
C PHE A 40 -7.36 -20.05 6.33
N ARG A 41 -6.56 -18.99 6.23
CA ARG A 41 -6.96 -17.73 5.58
C ARG A 41 -7.08 -17.91 4.07
N LEU A 42 -8.13 -17.33 3.52
CA LEU A 42 -8.38 -17.23 2.08
C LEU A 42 -8.49 -15.76 1.68
N TYR A 43 -7.78 -15.41 0.62
CA TYR A 43 -7.76 -14.07 0.06
C TYR A 43 -8.35 -14.08 -1.34
N THR A 44 -9.06 -13.02 -1.68
CA THR A 44 -9.58 -12.78 -3.03
C THR A 44 -8.60 -11.98 -3.86
N GLU A 45 -8.89 -11.84 -5.16
CA GLU A 45 -8.15 -10.89 -6.01
C GLU A 45 -8.26 -9.45 -5.47
N ASP A 46 -9.43 -9.06 -4.97
CA ASP A 46 -9.63 -7.75 -4.36
C ASP A 46 -8.73 -7.53 -3.14
N ASP A 47 -8.54 -8.57 -2.30
CA ASP A 47 -7.60 -8.49 -1.18
C ASP A 47 -6.17 -8.25 -1.67
N VAL A 48 -5.74 -8.95 -2.74
CA VAL A 48 -4.41 -8.76 -3.33
C VAL A 48 -4.23 -7.34 -3.86
N GLU A 49 -5.23 -6.77 -4.52
CA GLU A 49 -5.18 -5.37 -4.97
C GLU A 49 -5.02 -4.40 -3.79
N ARG A 50 -5.76 -4.61 -2.69
CA ARG A 50 -5.64 -3.80 -1.47
C ARG A 50 -4.24 -3.88 -0.88
N ILE A 51 -3.68 -5.09 -0.80
CA ILE A 51 -2.33 -5.33 -0.29
C ILE A 51 -1.29 -4.59 -1.14
N LEU A 52 -1.41 -4.70 -2.46
CA LEU A 52 -0.51 -4.00 -3.39
C LEU A 52 -0.62 -2.48 -3.27
N LEU A 53 -1.81 -1.95 -2.99
CA LEU A 53 -1.98 -0.51 -2.76
C LEU A 53 -1.29 -0.06 -1.47
N VAL A 54 -1.50 -0.77 -0.37
CA VAL A 54 -0.78 -0.51 0.91
C VAL A 54 0.73 -0.53 0.70
N ARG A 55 1.24 -1.53 -0.05
CA ARG A 55 2.66 -1.63 -0.38
C ARG A 55 3.18 -0.37 -1.09
N ARG A 56 2.41 0.23 -2.00
CA ARG A 56 2.79 1.45 -2.73
C ARG A 56 2.78 2.71 -1.87
N MET A 57 1.99 2.74 -0.80
CA MET A 57 1.93 3.87 0.12
C MET A 57 3.12 3.91 1.10
N LYS A 58 3.71 2.74 1.41
CA LYS A 58 4.81 2.63 2.39
C LYS A 58 6.04 3.49 2.06
N PRO A 59 6.60 3.48 0.83
CA PRO A 59 7.76 4.31 0.50
C PRO A 59 7.51 5.82 0.61
N LEU A 60 6.26 6.25 0.44
CA LEU A 60 5.86 7.66 0.59
C LEU A 60 5.72 8.08 2.07
N GLY A 61 5.91 7.15 3.01
CA GLY A 61 5.87 7.44 4.45
C GLY A 61 4.47 7.62 5.00
N PHE A 62 3.43 7.12 4.32
CA PHE A 62 2.07 7.13 4.88
C PHE A 62 2.03 6.30 6.18
N SER A 63 1.30 6.79 7.17
CA SER A 63 1.01 6.07 8.41
C SER A 63 -0.01 4.95 8.16
N LEU A 64 -0.13 4.03 9.11
CA LEU A 64 -1.13 2.96 9.02
C LEU A 64 -2.56 3.53 8.97
N ASP A 65 -2.83 4.60 9.70
CA ASP A 65 -4.16 5.21 9.75
C ASP A 65 -4.48 5.95 8.44
N GLU A 66 -3.52 6.67 7.87
CA GLU A 66 -3.67 7.29 6.54
C GLU A 66 -3.96 6.23 5.46
N MET A 67 -3.27 5.09 5.51
CA MET A 67 -3.52 3.96 4.61
C MET A 67 -4.94 3.42 4.78
N LYS A 68 -5.39 3.18 6.02
CA LYS A 68 -6.75 2.69 6.30
C LYS A 68 -7.81 3.64 5.74
N VAL A 69 -7.67 4.95 5.98
CA VAL A 69 -8.65 5.94 5.53
C VAL A 69 -8.72 5.98 4.00
N ALA A 70 -7.58 5.99 3.30
CA ALA A 70 -7.56 5.95 1.83
C ALA A 70 -8.23 4.68 1.28
N LEU A 71 -7.97 3.51 1.89
CA LEU A 71 -8.59 2.24 1.52
C LEU A 71 -10.11 2.24 1.70
N THR A 72 -10.61 2.84 2.80
CA THR A 72 -12.05 2.98 3.06
C THR A 72 -12.73 3.84 2.00
N HIS A 73 -12.13 4.95 1.59
CA HIS A 73 -12.71 5.80 0.55
C HIS A 73 -12.68 5.13 -0.82
N LEU A 74 -11.64 4.35 -1.14
CA LEU A 74 -11.62 3.54 -2.36
C LEU A 74 -12.68 2.44 -2.36
N GLU A 75 -12.95 1.79 -1.23
CA GLU A 75 -14.08 0.87 -1.09
C GLU A 75 -15.41 1.56 -1.32
N ALA A 76 -15.61 2.73 -0.73
CA ALA A 76 -16.82 3.50 -0.92
C ALA A 76 -17.05 3.76 -2.42
N LEU A 77 -16.02 4.03 -3.22
CA LEU A 77 -16.19 4.20 -4.67
C LEU A 77 -16.50 2.90 -5.43
N ARG A 78 -16.05 1.75 -4.94
CA ARG A 78 -16.29 0.42 -5.56
C ARG A 78 -17.68 -0.16 -5.21
N ARG A 79 -18.26 0.20 -4.06
CA ARG A 79 -19.58 -0.28 -3.64
C ARG A 79 -20.68 0.18 -4.62
N ARG A 80 -21.59 -0.75 -4.97
CA ARG A 80 -22.71 -0.47 -5.89
C ARG A 80 -23.71 0.54 -5.34
N GLU A 81 -23.95 0.52 -4.03
CA GLU A 81 -25.02 1.29 -3.36
C GLU A 81 -24.53 2.59 -2.73
N THR A 82 -23.36 3.11 -3.15
CA THR A 82 -22.81 4.35 -2.59
C THR A 82 -23.60 5.56 -3.02
N THR A 83 -24.09 6.31 -2.02
CA THR A 83 -24.86 7.55 -2.23
C THR A 83 -24.00 8.61 -2.92
N PRO A 84 -24.59 9.58 -3.65
CA PRO A 84 -23.84 10.69 -4.23
C PRO A 84 -22.97 11.42 -3.20
N THR A 85 -23.51 11.69 -2.02
CA THR A 85 -22.79 12.38 -0.95
C THR A 85 -21.59 11.59 -0.40
N GLU A 86 -21.72 10.27 -0.21
CA GLU A 86 -20.56 9.43 0.18
C GLU A 86 -19.51 9.38 -0.94
N ARG A 87 -19.95 9.31 -2.20
CA ARG A 87 -19.06 9.33 -3.36
C ARG A 87 -18.29 10.64 -3.44
N ASP A 88 -18.95 11.78 -3.26
CA ASP A 88 -18.32 13.10 -3.29
C ASP A 88 -17.27 13.24 -2.18
N ARG A 89 -17.61 12.84 -0.94
CA ARG A 89 -16.65 12.82 0.18
C ARG A 89 -15.45 11.93 -0.10
N ALA A 90 -15.67 10.75 -0.70
CA ALA A 90 -14.59 9.85 -1.05
C ALA A 90 -13.68 10.43 -2.14
N LEU A 91 -14.25 11.07 -3.15
CA LEU A 91 -13.47 11.74 -4.20
C LEU A 91 -12.66 12.92 -3.66
N GLU A 92 -13.26 13.76 -2.81
CA GLU A 92 -12.58 14.87 -2.16
C GLU A 92 -11.39 14.38 -1.30
N HIS A 93 -11.62 13.36 -0.48
CA HIS A 93 -10.54 12.81 0.34
C HIS A 93 -9.42 12.18 -0.51
N LEU A 94 -9.77 11.42 -1.55
CA LEU A 94 -8.77 10.80 -2.42
C LEU A 94 -8.00 11.83 -3.26
N ALA A 95 -8.61 12.97 -3.60
CA ALA A 95 -7.91 14.10 -4.20
C ALA A 95 -6.85 14.65 -3.24
N ALA A 96 -7.20 14.86 -1.97
CA ALA A 96 -6.25 15.30 -0.94
C ALA A 96 -5.11 14.29 -0.73
N VAL A 97 -5.42 12.98 -0.70
CA VAL A 97 -4.40 11.91 -0.60
C VAL A 97 -3.47 11.92 -1.82
N LYS A 98 -3.99 12.16 -3.02
CA LYS A 98 -3.19 12.28 -4.24
C LYS A 98 -2.24 13.47 -4.19
N ASP A 99 -2.70 14.61 -3.68
CA ASP A 99 -1.88 15.80 -3.56
C ASP A 99 -0.76 15.59 -2.52
N ASP A 100 -1.09 15.02 -1.36
CA ASP A 100 -0.09 14.67 -0.34
C ASP A 100 0.93 13.62 -0.86
N ALA A 101 0.47 12.60 -1.59
CA ALA A 101 1.36 11.63 -2.24
C ALA A 101 2.32 12.32 -3.23
N SER A 102 1.84 13.32 -3.96
CA SER A 102 2.65 14.10 -4.91
C SER A 102 3.71 14.94 -4.18
N GLU A 103 3.38 15.54 -3.04
CA GLU A 103 4.34 16.29 -2.21
C GLU A 103 5.38 15.37 -1.55
N ARG A 104 4.96 14.21 -1.03
CA ARG A 104 5.87 13.19 -0.49
C ARG A 104 6.82 12.66 -1.57
N ARG A 105 6.32 12.44 -2.80
CA ARG A 105 7.18 12.08 -3.95
C ARG A 105 8.23 13.16 -4.23
N LYS A 106 7.87 14.44 -4.25
CA LYS A 106 8.85 15.54 -4.45
C LYS A 106 9.94 15.55 -3.38
N LYS A 107 9.60 15.20 -2.13
CA LYS A 107 10.58 15.07 -1.05
C LYS A 107 11.52 13.88 -1.29
N LEU A 108 10.99 12.73 -1.69
CA LEU A 108 11.81 11.54 -2.03
C LEU A 108 12.77 11.79 -3.19
N VAL A 109 12.33 12.50 -4.24
CA VAL A 109 13.21 12.86 -5.36
C VAL A 109 14.38 13.71 -4.88
N ARG A 110 14.13 14.71 -4.04
CA ARG A 110 15.22 15.52 -3.45
C ARG A 110 16.18 14.68 -2.60
N GLN A 111 15.65 13.71 -1.84
CA GLN A 111 16.49 12.81 -1.05
C GLN A 111 17.34 11.89 -1.93
N LEU A 112 16.81 11.44 -3.07
CA LEU A 112 17.55 10.68 -4.06
C LEU A 112 18.69 11.53 -4.65
N ASP A 113 18.40 12.75 -5.06
CA ASP A 113 19.41 13.67 -5.61
C ASP A 113 20.57 13.90 -4.61
N MET A 114 20.25 14.10 -3.32
CA MET A 114 21.26 14.24 -2.26
C MET A 114 22.06 12.97 -2.03
N ALA A 115 21.43 11.80 -2.11
CA ALA A 115 22.11 10.51 -1.96
C ALA A 115 23.10 10.27 -3.11
N ASP A 116 22.67 10.56 -4.34
CA ASP A 116 23.51 10.44 -5.53
C ASP A 116 24.71 11.41 -5.48
N GLU A 117 24.50 12.64 -5.02
CA GLU A 117 25.60 13.59 -4.80
C GLU A 117 26.64 13.05 -3.79
N PHE A 118 26.17 12.52 -2.66
CA PHE A 118 27.04 11.95 -1.63
C PHE A 118 27.82 10.73 -2.13
N ILE A 119 27.17 9.82 -2.86
CA ILE A 119 27.84 8.66 -3.50
C ILE A 119 28.94 9.16 -4.45
N GLY A 120 28.64 10.14 -5.30
CA GLY A 120 29.62 10.72 -6.21
C GLY A 120 30.81 11.39 -5.49
N ILE A 121 30.61 11.97 -4.31
CA ILE A 121 31.70 12.49 -3.47
C ILE A 121 32.63 11.35 -3.02
N LEU A 122 32.05 10.25 -2.51
CA LEU A 122 32.82 9.09 -2.04
C LEU A 122 33.60 8.42 -3.17
N GLU A 123 33.01 8.28 -4.36
CA GLU A 123 33.67 7.73 -5.54
C GLU A 123 34.91 8.54 -5.93
N ARG A 124 34.80 9.88 -5.95
CA ARG A 124 35.95 10.77 -6.26
C ARG A 124 37.06 10.67 -5.23
N GLN A 125 36.74 10.45 -3.95
CA GLN A 125 37.74 10.33 -2.89
C GLN A 125 38.42 8.95 -2.88
N THR A 126 37.68 7.89 -3.19
CA THR A 126 38.19 6.51 -3.19
C THR A 126 38.92 6.14 -4.49
N ALA A 127 38.67 6.85 -5.59
CA ALA A 127 39.38 6.67 -6.86
C ALA A 127 40.75 7.39 -6.94
N ARG A 128 41.18 8.05 -5.86
CA ARG A 128 42.47 8.77 -5.83
C ARG A 128 43.58 7.79 -5.42
N PRO A 129 44.62 7.59 -6.26
CA PRO A 129 45.71 6.65 -5.98
C PRO A 129 46.59 7.08 -4.80
#